data_AF-A0A3D4JCI8-F1
#
_entry.id   AF-A0A3D4JCI8-F1
#
_cell.length_a   1.000
_cell.length_b   1.000
_cell.length_c   1.000
_cell.angle_alpha   90.00
_cell.angle_beta   90.00
_cell.angle_gamma   90.00
#
_symmetry.space_group_name_H-M   'P 1'
#
loop_
_entity.id
_entity.type
_entity.pdbx_description
1 polymer ?
#
loop_
_entity_poly.entity_id
_entity_poly.type
_entity_poly.pdbx_seq_one_letter_code
_entity_poly.pdbx_strand_id
1 'polypeptide(L)'
;KANTTVLWTANILAAIAFGLGHLPTAAMIFPAMTALVVIRIILLNSLGGIIFGWLYQTRGIESAMIAHFSADIVLHVLFAI
;
A
#
# COMPACT_ATOMS: atom_id res chain seq x y z
N LYS A 1 -2.27 26.43 -3.10
CA LYS A 1 -2.38 24.97 -3.40
C LYS A 1 -1.04 24.33 -3.05
N ALA A 2 -1.03 23.16 -2.41
CA ALA A 2 0.22 22.47 -2.08
C ALA A 2 1.00 22.11 -3.36
N ASN A 3 2.34 22.09 -3.25
CA ASN A 3 3.22 21.77 -4.38
C ASN A 3 3.03 20.29 -4.79
N THR A 4 2.66 20.06 -6.05
CA THR A 4 2.42 18.71 -6.61
C THR A 4 3.61 17.77 -6.42
N THR A 5 4.84 18.26 -6.60
CA THR A 5 6.06 17.46 -6.37
C THR A 5 6.17 17.05 -4.91
N VAL A 6 5.88 17.96 -3.97
CA VAL A 6 5.91 17.65 -2.53
C VAL A 6 4.84 16.60 -2.19
N LEU A 7 3.64 16.72 -2.74
CA LEU A 7 2.55 15.77 -2.53
C LEU A 7 2.90 14.36 -3.05
N TRP A 8 3.50 14.26 -4.24
CA TRP A 8 3.93 12.97 -4.78
C TRP A 8 5.09 12.37 -3.97
N THR A 9 6.10 13.18 -3.62
CA THR A 9 7.22 12.71 -2.80
C THR A 9 6.73 12.21 -1.44
N ALA A 10 5.85 12.97 -0.77
CA ALA A 10 5.26 12.55 0.50
C ALA A 10 4.45 11.25 0.37
N ASN A 11 3.65 11.11 -0.71
CA ASN A 11 2.89 9.91 -0.98
C ASN A 11 3.81 8.69 -1.20
N ILE A 12 4.85 8.82 -2.04
CA ILE A 12 5.79 7.72 -2.31
C ILE A 12 6.50 7.29 -1.03
N LEU A 13 6.98 8.23 -0.21
CA LEU A 13 7.62 7.91 1.06
C LEU A 13 6.65 7.24 2.05
N ALA A 14 5.42 7.74 2.17
CA ALA A 14 4.39 7.14 3.00
C ALA A 14 4.02 5.74 2.53
N ALA A 15 3.93 5.51 1.22
CA ALA A 15 3.63 4.21 0.63
C ALA A 15 4.75 3.19 0.86
N ILE A 16 6.02 3.61 0.75
CA ILE A 16 7.17 2.76 1.10
C ILE A 16 7.14 2.41 2.59
N ALA A 17 6.90 3.39 3.45
CA ALA A 17 6.77 3.15 4.90
C ALA A 17 5.62 2.19 5.22
N PHE A 18 4.49 2.32 4.52
CA PHE A 18 3.37 1.39 4.61
C PHE A 18 3.78 -0.03 4.20
N GLY A 19 4.48 -0.20 3.07
CA GLY A 19 4.99 -1.51 2.66
C GLY A 19 5.98 -2.13 3.63
N LEU A 20 6.87 -1.33 4.22
CA LEU A 20 7.76 -1.78 5.30
C LEU A 20 6.99 -2.21 6.55
N GLY A 21 5.90 -1.51 6.89
CA GLY A 21 5.02 -1.84 8.01
C GLY A 21 4.34 -3.21 7.91
N HIS A 22 4.32 -3.82 6.72
CA HIS A 22 3.76 -5.16 6.50
C HIS A 22 4.77 -6.29 6.69
N LEU A 23 6.06 -5.99 6.84
CA LEU A 23 7.10 -7.01 7.02
C LEU A 23 6.93 -7.85 8.32
N PRO A 24 6.52 -7.29 9.47
CA PRO A 24 6.26 -8.10 10.67
C PRO A 24 5.18 -9.15 10.45
N THR A 25 4.09 -8.79 9.79
CA THR A 25 3.01 -9.74 9.44
C THR A 25 3.52 -10.79 8.44
N ALA A 26 4.29 -10.38 7.43
CA ALA A 26 4.91 -11.32 6.51
C ALA A 26 5.83 -12.33 7.21
N ALA A 27 6.59 -11.90 8.21
CA ALA A 27 7.46 -12.78 9.00
C ALA A 27 6.69 -13.82 9.85
N MET A 28 5.41 -13.58 10.14
CA MET A 28 4.53 -14.54 10.81
C MET A 28 3.90 -15.56 9.84
N ILE A 29 3.77 -15.20 8.56
CA ILE A 29 3.06 -16.00 7.55
C ILE A 29 4.04 -16.84 6.72
N PHE A 30 5.15 -16.24 6.27
CA PHE A 30 6.11 -16.90 5.39
C PHE A 30 7.12 -17.73 6.19
N PRO A 31 7.43 -18.98 5.78
CA PRO A 31 8.41 -19.83 6.48
C PRO A 31 9.83 -19.25 6.53
N ALA A 32 10.19 -18.41 5.54
CA ALA A 32 11.47 -17.73 5.48
C ALA A 32 11.34 -16.36 4.82
N MET A 33 11.94 -15.33 5.44
CA MET A 33 12.01 -13.97 4.91
C MET A 33 13.16 -13.82 3.91
N THR A 34 13.01 -14.46 2.75
CA THR A 34 13.97 -14.31 1.65
C THR A 34 13.93 -12.89 1.07
N ALA A 35 15.01 -12.48 0.39
CA ALA A 35 15.05 -11.18 -0.28
C ALA A 35 13.87 -10.99 -1.25
N LEU A 36 13.45 -12.06 -1.96
CA LEU A 36 12.30 -12.02 -2.84
C LEU A 36 10.99 -11.74 -2.09
N VAL A 37 10.77 -12.36 -0.92
CA VAL A 37 9.57 -12.11 -0.10
C VAL A 37 9.57 -10.66 0.38
N VAL A 38 10.69 -10.17 0.93
CA VAL A 38 10.82 -8.78 1.40
C VAL A 38 10.49 -7.79 0.27
N ILE A 39 11.13 -7.96 -0.89
CA ILE A 39 10.90 -7.11 -2.06
C ILE A 39 9.44 -7.15 -2.50
N ARG A 40 8.84 -8.35 -2.59
CA ARG A 40 7.44 -8.52 -2.99
C ARG A 40 6.49 -7.80 -2.03
N ILE A 41 6.66 -7.97 -0.73
CA ILE A 41 5.80 -7.35 0.28
C ILE A 41 5.89 -5.83 0.22
N ILE A 42 7.10 -5.28 0.17
CA ILE A 42 7.27 -3.82 0.08
C ILE A 42 6.66 -3.30 -1.21
N LEU A 43 6.97 -3.90 -2.36
CA LEU A 43 6.52 -3.42 -3.67
C LEU A 43 4.99 -3.43 -3.81
N LEU A 44 4.34 -4.55 -3.50
CA LEU A 44 2.89 -4.68 -3.70
C LEU A 44 2.10 -3.74 -2.78
N ASN A 45 2.49 -3.64 -1.50
CA ASN A 45 1.85 -2.73 -0.56
C ASN A 45 2.12 -1.26 -0.89
N SER A 46 3.34 -0.93 -1.35
CA SER A 46 3.66 0.44 -1.78
C SER A 46 2.86 0.86 -3.02
N LEU A 47 2.64 -0.05 -3.98
CA LEU A 47 1.82 0.24 -5.16
C LEU A 47 0.38 0.58 -4.76
N GLY A 48 -0.22 -0.19 -3.84
CA GLY A 48 -1.52 0.15 -3.26
C GLY A 48 -1.51 1.53 -2.60
N GLY A 49 -0.53 1.76 -1.71
CA GLY A 49 -0.37 3.04 -1.01
C GLY A 49 -0.26 4.26 -1.95
N ILE A 50 0.50 4.14 -3.05
CA ILE A 50 0.62 5.22 -4.05
C ILE A 50 -0.74 5.55 -4.67
N ILE A 51 -1.51 4.53 -5.07
CA ILE A 51 -2.84 4.71 -5.66
C ILE A 51 -3.80 5.35 -4.65
N PHE A 52 -3.81 4.86 -3.40
CA PHE A 52 -4.67 5.40 -2.35
C PHE A 52 -4.32 6.85 -2.01
N GLY A 53 -3.03 7.18 -1.91
CA GLY A 53 -2.59 8.55 -1.68
C GLY A 53 -2.90 9.49 -2.85
N TRP A 54 -2.86 9.01 -4.10
CA TRP A 54 -3.30 9.78 -5.27
C TRP A 54 -4.82 10.05 -5.23
N LEU A 55 -5.62 9.05 -4.86
CA LEU A 55 -7.06 9.22 -4.65
C LEU A 55 -7.37 10.19 -3.51
N TYR A 56 -6.62 10.12 -2.41
CA TYR A 56 -6.73 11.09 -1.32
C TYR A 56 -6.49 12.52 -1.81
N GLN A 57 -5.41 12.74 -2.56
CA GLN A 57 -5.02 14.06 -3.05
C GLN A 57 -6.02 14.64 -4.07
N THR A 58 -6.69 13.80 -4.85
CA THR A 58 -7.54 14.22 -5.95
C THR A 58 -9.04 14.17 -5.65
N ARG A 59 -9.46 13.31 -4.71
CA ARG A 59 -10.87 12.95 -4.45
C ARG A 59 -11.24 12.86 -2.97
N GLY A 60 -10.33 13.18 -2.05
CA GLY A 60 -10.60 13.16 -0.61
C GLY A 60 -10.41 11.79 0.06
N ILE A 61 -10.55 11.77 1.39
CA ILE A 61 -10.23 10.60 2.22
C ILE A 61 -11.20 9.43 1.98
N GLU A 62 -12.46 9.72 1.72
CA GLU A 62 -13.50 8.73 1.47
C GLU A 62 -13.15 7.87 0.26
N SER A 63 -12.63 8.49 -0.81
CA SER A 63 -12.20 7.78 -2.01
C SER A 63 -11.02 6.85 -1.74
N ALA A 64 -10.06 7.27 -0.90
CA ALA A 64 -8.93 6.43 -0.51
C ALA A 64 -9.39 5.24 0.36
N MET A 65 -10.31 5.48 1.31
CA MET A 65 -10.86 4.43 2.17
C MET A 65 -11.65 3.40 1.37
N ILE A 66 -12.51 3.83 0.44
CA ILE A 66 -13.29 2.92 -0.41
C ILE A 66 -12.36 2.10 -1.30
N ALA A 67 -11.32 2.70 -1.88
CA ALA A 67 -10.38 1.98 -2.72
C ALA A 67 -9.57 0.93 -1.94
N HIS A 68 -9.09 1.27 -0.74
CA HIS A 68 -8.41 0.32 0.14
C HIS A 68 -9.33 -0.85 0.49
N PHE A 69 -10.52 -0.56 1.01
CA PHE A 69 -11.48 -1.60 1.39
C PHE A 69 -11.90 -2.47 0.21
N SER A 70 -12.03 -1.89 -0.98
CA SER A 70 -12.33 -2.66 -2.20
C SER A 70 -11.17 -3.60 -2.57
N ALA A 71 -9.92 -3.17 -2.39
CA ALA A 71 -8.77 -4.04 -2.59
C ALA A 71 -8.79 -5.21 -1.61
N ASP A 72 -9.15 -4.97 -0.33
CA ASP A 72 -9.29 -6.02 0.68
C ASP A 72 -10.36 -7.05 0.27
N ILE A 73 -11.51 -6.60 -0.26
CA ILE A 73 -12.54 -7.51 -0.78
C ILE A 73 -12.00 -8.36 -1.93
N VAL A 74 -11.32 -7.74 -2.90
CA VAL A 74 -10.78 -8.48 -4.06
C VAL A 74 -9.77 -9.53 -3.61
N LEU A 75 -8.83 -9.16 -2.74
CA LEU A 75 -7.77 -10.06 -2.30
C LEU A 75 -8.30 -11.15 -1.38
N HIS A 76 -9.04 -10.79 -0.34
CA HIS A 76 -9.39 -11.72 0.73
C HIS A 76 -10.75 -12.42 0.56
N VAL A 77 -11.68 -11.83 -0.19
CA VAL A 77 -13.01 -12.44 -0.41
C VAL A 77 -13.09 -13.12 -1.77
N LEU A 78 -12.66 -12.44 -2.85
CA LEU A 78 -12.79 -12.98 -4.20
C LEU A 78 -11.67 -13.96 -4.55
N PHE A 79 -10.44 -13.62 -4.22
CA PHE A 79 -9.28 -14.46 -4.51
C PHE A 79 -8.85 -15.34 -3.33
N ALA A 80 -9.25 -15.00 -2.11
CA ALA A 80 -8.88 -15.69 -0.88
C ALA A 80 -7.36 -15.89 -0.76
N ILE A 81 -6.62 -14.83 -1.05
CA ILE A 81 -5.14 -14.77 -0.95
C ILE A 81 -4.69 -13.76 0.11
#